data_AF-A0A3V7P9S5-F1
#
_entry.id   AF-A0A3V7P9S5-F1
#
_cell.length_a   1.000
_cell.length_b   1.000
_cell.length_c   1.000
_cell.angle_alpha   90.00
_cell.angle_beta   90.00
_cell.angle_gamma   90.00
#
_symmetry.space_group_name_H-M   'P 1'
#
loop_
_entity.id
_entity.type
_entity.pdbx_description
1 polymer ?
#
loop_
_entity_poly.entity_id
_entity_poly.type
_entity_poly.pdbx_seq_one_letter_code
_entity_poly.pdbx_strand_id
1 'polypeptide(L)'
;MNQSLTLIFLIAAGVGLVVQNSIMVRITQTSSTILIAMLLNSLVGIVLFVTILWFKQGAAGFGELVASVRWWTLIPGLLGSFFVFASISGYQNVGAATTIAVLVASQLIGGLVLDIARSHGVTLRAMVGPAFGALLLVIGAWLIAKRQF
;
A
#
# COMPACT_ATOMS: atom_id res chain seq x y z
N MET A 1 -9.09 3.94 -19.70
CA MET A 1 -8.27 4.91 -18.96
C MET A 1 -6.94 5.06 -19.69
N ASN A 2 -6.58 6.26 -20.12
CA ASN A 2 -5.35 6.47 -20.90
C ASN A 2 -4.12 6.29 -19.99
N GLN A 3 -3.05 5.67 -20.50
CA GLN A 3 -1.85 5.33 -19.72
C GLN A 3 -1.25 6.54 -19.00
N SER A 4 -1.24 7.71 -19.64
CA SER A 4 -0.77 8.96 -19.06
C SER A 4 -1.60 9.42 -17.85
N LEU A 5 -2.92 9.25 -17.89
CA LEU A 5 -3.79 9.60 -16.75
C LEU A 5 -3.55 8.67 -15.57
N THR A 6 -3.35 7.38 -15.82
CA THR A 6 -2.99 6.41 -14.77
C THR A 6 -1.69 6.81 -14.07
N LEU A 7 -0.65 7.21 -14.83
CA LEU A 7 0.62 7.66 -14.26
C LEU A 7 0.45 8.91 -13.38
N ILE A 8 -0.36 9.88 -13.82
CA ILE A 8 -0.65 11.08 -13.03
C ILE A 8 -1.34 10.69 -11.72
N PHE A 9 -2.33 9.80 -11.75
CA PHE A 9 -3.00 9.32 -10.54
C PHE A 9 -2.05 8.58 -9.60
N LEU A 10 -1.11 7.78 -10.12
CA LEU A 10 -0.12 7.08 -9.30
C LEU A 10 0.85 8.06 -8.61
N ILE A 11 1.28 9.10 -9.30
CA ILE A 11 2.12 10.16 -8.70
C ILE A 11 1.35 10.90 -7.62
N ALA A 12 0.10 11.31 -7.91
CA ALA A 12 -0.76 11.97 -6.94
C ALA A 12 -1.04 11.10 -5.71
N ALA A 13 -1.29 9.81 -5.91
CA ALA A 13 -1.46 8.84 -4.83
C ALA A 13 -0.20 8.70 -3.99
N GLY A 14 0.99 8.65 -4.61
CA GLY A 14 2.27 8.59 -3.89
C GLY A 14 2.47 9.79 -2.98
N VAL A 15 2.21 11.01 -3.45
CA VAL A 15 2.28 12.22 -2.62
C VAL A 15 1.21 12.21 -1.53
N GLY A 16 -0.01 11.80 -1.87
CA GLY A 16 -1.12 11.67 -0.93
C GLY A 16 -0.81 10.70 0.22
N LEU A 17 -0.14 9.58 -0.06
CA LEU A 17 0.28 8.61 0.95
C LEU A 17 1.26 9.21 1.97
N VAL A 18 2.14 10.13 1.57
CA VAL A 18 3.06 10.81 2.50
C VAL A 18 2.27 11.68 3.50
N VAL A 19 1.30 12.44 2.99
CA VAL A 19 0.42 13.28 3.82
C VAL A 19 -0.42 12.41 4.76
N GLN A 20 -1.03 11.34 4.23
CA GLN A 20 -1.83 10.40 5.00
C GLN A 20 -1.02 9.79 6.15
N ASN A 21 0.15 9.21 5.88
CA ASN A 21 0.97 8.58 6.91
C ASN A 21 1.41 9.58 7.99
N SER A 22 1.72 10.82 7.61
CA SER A 22 2.07 11.88 8.56
C SER A 22 0.91 12.25 9.48
N ILE A 23 -0.31 12.35 8.94
CA ILE A 23 -1.52 12.58 9.73
C ILE A 23 -1.78 11.40 10.66
N MET A 24 -1.61 10.16 10.19
CA MET A 24 -1.82 8.97 11.00
C MET A 24 -0.86 8.90 12.21
N VAL A 25 0.41 9.25 12.01
CA VAL A 25 1.36 9.36 13.13
C VAL A 25 0.90 10.39 14.15
N ARG A 26 0.39 11.54 13.70
CA ARG A 26 -0.11 12.59 14.60
C ARG A 26 -1.34 12.13 15.37
N ILE A 27 -2.27 11.41 14.73
CA ILE A 27 -3.43 10.80 15.40
C ILE A 27 -2.94 9.82 16.48
N THR A 28 -1.96 8.99 16.18
CA THR A 28 -1.37 8.05 17.17
C THR A 28 -0.74 8.78 18.36
N GLN A 29 -0.07 9.91 18.14
CA GLN A 29 0.53 10.71 19.23
C GLN A 29 -0.52 11.34 20.16
N THR A 30 -1.73 11.59 19.68
CA THR A 30 -2.84 12.15 20.47
C THR A 30 -3.83 11.09 20.95
N SER A 31 -3.58 9.82 20.66
CA SER A 31 -4.46 8.69 20.99
C SER A 31 -3.78 7.73 21.97
N SER A 32 -4.58 6.95 22.69
CA SER A 32 -4.04 5.97 23.67
C SER A 32 -3.34 4.78 23.02
N THR A 33 -3.64 4.46 21.75
CA THR A 33 -3.08 3.30 21.05
C THR A 33 -2.94 3.54 19.54
N ILE A 34 -2.03 2.80 18.89
CA ILE A 34 -1.91 2.75 17.42
C ILE A 34 -3.20 2.23 16.77
N LEU A 35 -3.93 1.35 17.45
CA LEU A 35 -5.16 0.73 16.94
C LEU A 35 -6.23 1.78 16.61
N ILE A 36 -6.31 2.89 17.35
CA ILE A 36 -7.26 3.97 17.07
C ILE A 36 -7.01 4.58 15.68
N ALA A 37 -5.75 4.89 15.35
CA ALA A 37 -5.40 5.42 14.04
C ALA A 37 -5.67 4.42 12.91
N MET A 38 -5.39 3.13 13.14
CA MET A 38 -5.67 2.06 12.18
C MET A 38 -7.17 1.89 11.93
N LEU A 39 -7.98 1.91 12.99
CA LEU A 39 -9.44 1.81 12.89
C LEU A 39 -10.02 3.02 12.16
N LEU A 40 -9.59 4.23 12.48
CA LEU A 40 -10.04 5.45 11.79
C LEU A 40 -9.71 5.40 10.29
N ASN A 41 -8.49 4.98 9.93
CA ASN A 41 -8.09 4.85 8.54
C ASN A 41 -9.00 3.90 7.75
N SER A 42 -9.34 2.75 8.33
CA SER A 42 -10.24 1.78 7.70
C SER A 42 -11.70 2.25 7.72
N LEU A 43 -12.17 2.84 8.82
CA LEU A 43 -13.55 3.27 9.01
C LEU A 43 -13.95 4.35 8.00
N VAL A 44 -13.10 5.36 7.79
CA VAL A 44 -13.37 6.43 6.82
C VAL A 44 -13.51 5.87 5.40
N GLY A 45 -12.63 4.94 5.01
CA GLY A 45 -12.71 4.27 3.71
C GLY A 45 -13.99 3.42 3.56
N ILE A 46 -14.35 2.65 4.60
CA ILE A 46 -15.57 1.84 4.61
C ILE A 46 -16.80 2.72 4.46
N VAL A 47 -16.92 3.79 5.25
CA VAL A 47 -18.07 4.72 5.17
C VAL A 47 -18.18 5.30 3.76
N LEU A 48 -17.07 5.78 3.19
CA LEU A 48 -17.06 6.32 1.83
C LEU A 48 -17.54 5.29 0.80
N PHE A 49 -17.00 4.08 0.81
CA PHE A 49 -17.37 3.05 -0.18
C PHE A 49 -18.79 2.53 0.02
N VAL A 50 -19.25 2.38 1.26
CA VAL A 50 -20.65 2.02 1.57
C VAL A 50 -21.61 3.09 1.05
N THR A 51 -21.30 4.37 1.25
CA THR A 51 -22.11 5.47 0.71
C THR A 51 -22.14 5.45 -0.82
N ILE A 52 -20.99 5.28 -1.47
CA ILE A 52 -20.94 5.17 -2.95
C ILE A 52 -21.74 3.96 -3.44
N LEU A 53 -21.59 2.80 -2.80
CA LEU A 53 -22.31 1.57 -3.17
C LEU A 53 -23.83 1.78 -3.05
N TRP A 54 -24.27 2.40 -1.96
CA TRP A 54 -25.67 2.74 -1.74
C TRP A 54 -26.22 3.62 -2.87
N PHE A 55 -25.51 4.68 -3.26
CA PHE A 55 -25.96 5.57 -4.33
C PHE A 55 -25.89 4.94 -5.72
N LYS A 56 -24.96 4.03 -5.98
CA LYS A 56 -24.79 3.42 -7.31
C LYS A 56 -25.64 2.17 -7.54
N GLN A 57 -25.88 1.36 -6.50
CA GLN A 57 -26.51 0.03 -6.62
C GLN A 57 -27.63 -0.21 -5.61
N GLY A 58 -27.87 0.70 -4.66
CA GLY A 58 -28.91 0.56 -3.64
C GLY A 58 -28.75 -0.72 -2.80
N ALA A 59 -29.87 -1.31 -2.37
CA ALA A 59 -29.89 -2.51 -1.54
C ALA A 59 -29.34 -3.77 -2.25
N ALA A 60 -29.40 -3.82 -3.59
CA ALA A 60 -28.90 -4.94 -4.37
C ALA A 60 -27.36 -5.08 -4.25
N GLY A 61 -26.64 -3.96 -4.22
CA GLY A 61 -25.18 -3.96 -4.07
C GLY A 61 -24.70 -4.57 -2.75
N PHE A 62 -25.48 -4.44 -1.67
CA PHE A 62 -25.16 -5.08 -0.38
C PHE A 62 -25.38 -6.60 -0.43
N GLY A 63 -26.42 -7.06 -1.14
CA GLY A 63 -26.65 -8.48 -1.36
C GLY A 63 -25.50 -9.15 -2.11
N GLU A 64 -24.99 -8.50 -3.16
CA GLU A 64 -23.81 -8.98 -3.90
C GLU A 64 -22.55 -8.98 -3.03
N LEU A 65 -22.33 -7.92 -2.24
CA LEU A 65 -21.18 -7.86 -1.33
C LEU A 65 -21.14 -9.05 -0.39
N VAL A 66 -22.25 -9.35 0.30
CA VAL A 66 -22.33 -10.47 1.24
C VAL A 66 -22.14 -11.81 0.53
N ALA A 67 -22.73 -11.99 -0.66
CA ALA A 67 -22.57 -13.22 -1.45
C ALA A 67 -21.14 -13.42 -1.97
N SER A 68 -20.38 -12.33 -2.14
CA SER A 68 -19.00 -12.38 -2.63
C SER A 68 -17.96 -12.68 -1.54
N VAL A 69 -18.33 -12.59 -0.26
CA VAL A 69 -17.41 -12.82 0.86
C VAL A 69 -16.96 -14.28 0.90
N ARG A 70 -15.65 -14.48 0.87
CA ARG A 70 -15.01 -15.79 1.02
C ARG A 70 -13.83 -15.68 1.96
N TRP A 71 -13.40 -16.77 2.60
CA TRP A 71 -12.34 -16.68 3.60
C TRP A 71 -11.04 -16.05 3.07
N TRP A 72 -10.70 -16.27 1.80
CA TRP A 72 -9.51 -15.66 1.18
C TRP A 72 -9.66 -14.17 0.88
N THR A 73 -10.89 -13.63 0.80
CA THR A 73 -11.10 -12.18 0.61
C THR A 73 -10.76 -11.39 1.87
N LEU A 74 -10.53 -12.06 3.00
CA LEU A 74 -10.05 -11.44 4.24
C LEU A 74 -8.54 -11.16 4.20
N ILE A 75 -7.76 -11.92 3.42
CA ILE A 75 -6.29 -11.81 3.37
C ILE A 75 -5.85 -10.41 2.95
N PRO A 76 -6.38 -9.79 1.88
CA PRO A 76 -6.03 -8.43 1.50
C PRO A 76 -6.32 -7.40 2.60
N GLY A 77 -7.43 -7.56 3.34
CA GLY A 77 -7.79 -6.66 4.43
C GLY A 77 -6.82 -6.74 5.62
N LEU A 78 -6.39 -7.96 5.96
CA LEU A 78 -5.38 -8.20 7.00
C LEU A 78 -4.01 -7.65 6.58
N LEU A 79 -3.57 -7.93 5.35
CA LEU A 79 -2.31 -7.40 4.80
C LEU A 79 -2.31 -5.88 4.70
N GLY A 80 -3.44 -5.27 4.31
CA GLY A 80 -3.60 -3.82 4.27
C GLY A 80 -3.51 -3.19 5.67
N SER A 81 -4.13 -3.82 6.67
CA SER A 81 -4.04 -3.36 8.06
C SER A 81 -2.61 -3.48 8.59
N PHE A 82 -1.91 -4.58 8.28
CA PHE A 82 -0.50 -4.74 8.62
C PHE A 82 0.38 -3.68 7.94
N PHE A 83 0.14 -3.36 6.67
CA PHE A 83 0.85 -2.30 5.95
C PHE A 83 0.68 -0.94 6.65
N VAL A 84 -0.54 -0.60 7.05
CA VAL A 84 -0.82 0.64 7.78
C VAL A 84 -0.10 0.69 9.12
N PHE A 85 -0.10 -0.41 9.88
CA PHE A 85 0.64 -0.54 11.13
C PHE A 85 2.15 -0.36 10.92
N ALA A 86 2.73 -1.09 9.97
CA ALA A 86 4.16 -1.03 9.64
C ALA A 86 4.56 0.38 9.17
N SER A 87 3.67 1.05 8.42
CA SER A 87 3.88 2.43 7.96
C SER A 87 3.91 3.43 9.12
N ILE A 88 2.93 3.39 10.04
CA ILE A 88 2.94 4.26 11.24
C ILE A 88 4.21 4.02 12.05
N SER A 89 4.49 2.75 12.37
CA SER A 89 5.65 2.36 13.18
C SER A 89 6.96 2.77 12.52
N GLY A 90 7.09 2.59 11.20
CA GLY A 90 8.24 3.03 10.44
C GLY A 90 8.42 4.55 10.51
N TYR A 91 7.37 5.33 10.27
CA TYR A 91 7.45 6.79 10.33
C TYR A 91 7.86 7.29 11.71
N GLN A 92 7.40 6.63 12.79
CA GLN A 92 7.75 6.99 14.16
C GLN A 92 9.19 6.65 14.53
N ASN A 93 9.69 5.48 14.10
CA ASN A 93 10.98 4.95 14.57
C ASN A 93 12.15 5.24 13.63
N VAL A 94 11.91 5.24 12.32
CA VAL A 94 12.95 5.44 11.28
C VAL A 94 12.56 6.54 10.31
N GLY A 95 11.56 7.36 10.61
CA GLY A 95 11.18 8.50 9.77
C GLY A 95 10.57 8.15 8.41
N ALA A 96 10.05 9.17 7.73
CA ALA A 96 9.27 9.01 6.51
C ALA A 96 10.09 8.46 5.33
N ALA A 97 11.26 9.04 5.06
CA ALA A 97 12.06 8.69 3.88
C ALA A 97 12.52 7.22 3.89
N THR A 98 13.08 6.76 5.02
CA THR A 98 13.52 5.38 5.19
C THR A 98 12.36 4.40 5.08
N THR A 99 11.22 4.71 5.73
CA THR A 99 10.04 3.86 5.68
C THR A 99 9.52 3.68 4.26
N ILE A 100 9.36 4.78 3.51
CA ILE A 100 8.89 4.72 2.12
C ILE A 100 9.87 3.92 1.27
N ALA A 101 11.17 4.21 1.38
CA ALA A 101 12.17 3.56 0.55
C ALA A 101 12.22 2.05 0.76
N VAL A 102 12.17 1.60 2.02
CA VAL A 102 12.16 0.17 2.36
C VAL A 102 10.86 -0.51 1.91
N LEU A 103 9.70 0.15 2.10
CA LEU A 103 8.41 -0.39 1.64
C LEU A 103 8.37 -0.54 0.11
N VAL A 104 8.73 0.49 -0.63
CA VAL A 104 8.72 0.44 -2.11
C VAL A 104 9.73 -0.58 -2.63
N ALA A 105 10.92 -0.69 -2.02
CA ALA A 105 11.91 -1.69 -2.41
C ALA A 105 11.42 -3.12 -2.23
N SER A 106 10.87 -3.42 -1.05
CA SER A 106 10.32 -4.75 -0.75
C SER A 106 9.09 -5.09 -1.59
N GLN A 107 8.23 -4.11 -1.89
CA GLN A 107 7.10 -4.27 -2.80
C GLN A 107 7.54 -4.60 -4.23
N LEU A 108 8.56 -3.89 -4.75
CA LEU A 108 9.10 -4.16 -6.08
C LEU A 108 9.72 -5.56 -6.17
N ILE A 109 10.52 -5.97 -5.18
CA ILE A 109 11.09 -7.31 -5.12
C ILE A 109 9.98 -8.37 -5.06
N GLY A 110 8.99 -8.19 -4.18
CA GLY A 110 7.87 -9.11 -4.06
C GLY A 110 7.06 -9.23 -5.34
N GLY A 111 6.83 -8.11 -6.03
CA GLY A 111 6.19 -8.07 -7.35
C GLY A 111 6.97 -8.88 -8.39
N LEU A 112 8.27 -8.67 -8.49
CA LEU A 112 9.13 -9.42 -9.41
C LEU A 112 9.15 -10.92 -9.11
N VAL A 113 9.21 -11.33 -7.84
CA VAL A 113 9.15 -12.75 -7.46
C VAL A 113 7.82 -13.38 -7.88
N LEU A 114 6.71 -12.67 -7.68
CA LEU A 114 5.38 -13.14 -8.12
C LEU A 114 5.28 -13.21 -9.64
N ASP A 115 5.85 -12.24 -10.36
CA ASP A 115 5.89 -12.23 -11.82
C ASP A 115 6.66 -13.46 -12.34
N ILE A 116 7.84 -13.75 -11.77
CA ILE A 116 8.62 -14.96 -12.08
C ILE A 116 7.79 -16.21 -11.81
N ALA A 117 7.21 -16.32 -10.61
CA ALA A 117 6.50 -17.52 -10.17
C ALA A 117 5.23 -17.82 -11.00
N ARG A 118 4.55 -16.78 -11.50
CA ARG A 118 3.36 -16.93 -12.36
C ARG A 118 3.71 -17.13 -13.82
N SER A 119 4.87 -16.64 -14.25
CA SER A 119 5.29 -16.73 -15.65
C SER A 119 5.81 -18.11 -16.02
N HIS A 120 5.02 -18.87 -16.78
CA HIS A 120 5.46 -20.13 -17.42
C HIS A 120 6.29 -19.88 -18.71
N GLY A 121 6.88 -18.70 -18.89
CA GLY A 121 7.55 -18.36 -20.16
C GLY A 121 8.05 -16.93 -20.33
N VAL A 122 8.28 -16.17 -19.24
CA VAL A 122 8.95 -14.88 -19.40
C VAL A 122 10.38 -15.14 -19.86
N THR A 123 10.74 -14.58 -21.02
CA THR A 123 12.12 -14.64 -21.52
C THR A 123 13.00 -13.92 -20.50
N LEU A 124 13.99 -14.60 -19.92
CA LEU A 124 14.93 -14.04 -18.92
C LEU A 124 15.47 -12.66 -19.32
N ARG A 125 15.60 -12.39 -20.63
CA ARG A 125 15.99 -11.09 -21.20
C ARG A 125 15.04 -9.94 -20.85
N ALA A 126 13.73 -10.17 -20.81
CA ALA A 126 12.74 -9.16 -20.44
C ALA A 126 12.81 -8.80 -18.95
N MET A 127 13.39 -9.67 -18.11
CA MET A 127 13.53 -9.44 -16.67
C MET A 127 14.81 -8.68 -16.29
N VAL A 128 15.80 -8.60 -17.18
CA VAL A 128 17.07 -7.93 -16.90
C VAL A 128 16.85 -6.45 -16.55
N GLY A 129 15.98 -5.76 -17.30
CA GLY A 129 15.65 -4.36 -17.04
C GLY A 129 14.99 -4.15 -15.66
N PRO A 130 13.86 -4.81 -15.36
CA PRO A 130 13.22 -4.73 -14.05
C PRO A 130 14.11 -5.19 -12.89
N ALA A 131 14.92 -6.24 -13.06
CA ALA A 131 15.84 -6.71 -12.04
C ALA A 131 16.95 -5.68 -11.73
N PHE A 132 17.51 -5.04 -12.76
CA PHE A 132 18.47 -3.96 -12.58
C PHE A 132 17.83 -2.73 -11.90
N GLY A 133 16.61 -2.38 -12.30
CA GLY A 133 15.84 -1.33 -11.63
C GLY A 133 15.58 -1.63 -10.15
N ALA A 134 15.22 -2.87 -9.81
CA ALA A 134 15.06 -3.30 -8.43
C ALA A 134 16.37 -3.23 -7.64
N LEU A 135 17.48 -3.64 -8.24
CA LEU A 135 18.80 -3.53 -7.61
C LEU A 135 19.15 -2.07 -7.27
N LEU A 136 18.98 -1.15 -8.21
CA LEU A 136 19.21 0.28 -7.99
C LEU A 136 18.31 0.85 -6.89
N LEU A 137 17.04 0.44 -6.86
CA LEU A 137 16.09 0.88 -5.85
C LEU A 137 16.47 0.36 -4.45
N VAL A 138 16.91 -0.89 -4.34
CA VAL A 138 17.41 -1.47 -3.08
C VAL A 138 18.66 -0.74 -2.59
N ILE A 139 19.61 -0.46 -3.48
CA ILE A 139 20.81 0.33 -3.14
C ILE A 139 20.40 1.74 -2.67
N GLY A 140 19.47 2.38 -3.38
CA GLY A 140 18.92 3.68 -2.98
C GLY A 140 18.27 3.64 -1.60
N ALA A 141 17.44 2.63 -1.33
CA ALA A 141 16.80 2.45 -0.03
C ALA A 141 17.82 2.23 1.10
N TRP A 142 18.88 1.45 0.84
CA TRP A 142 19.96 1.25 1.80
C TRP A 142 20.73 2.54 2.10
N LEU A 143 21.04 3.34 1.08
CA LEU A 143 21.69 4.64 1.25
C LEU A 143 20.84 5.63 2.07
N ILE A 144 19.51 5.63 1.83
CA ILE A 144 18.57 6.46 2.60
C ILE A 144 18.54 6.01 4.06
N ALA A 145 18.44 4.69 4.30
CA ALA A 145 18.40 4.13 5.65
C ALA A 145 19.70 4.40 6.42
N LYS A 146 20.85 4.34 5.76
CA LYS A 146 22.16 4.59 6.36
C LYS A 146 22.29 5.99 6.96
N ARG A 147 21.55 6.99 6.45
CA ARG A 147 21.60 8.37 6.98
C ARG A 147 21.16 8.48 8.45
N GLN A 148 20.45 7.48 8.97
CA GLN A 148 19.90 7.49 10.32
C GLN A 148 20.68 6.65 11.34
N PHE A 149 21.68 5.90 10.88
CA PHE A 149 22.65 5.19 11.72
C PHE A 149 23.92 6.03 11.87
#